data_AF-A0A1I7UE11-F1
#
_entry.id   AF-A0A1I7UE11-F1
#
_cell.length_a   1.000
_cell.length_b   1.000
_cell.length_c   1.000
_cell.angle_alpha   90.00
_cell.angle_beta   90.00
_cell.angle_gamma   90.00
#
_symmetry.space_group_name_H-M   'P 1'
#
loop_
_entity.id
_entity.type
_entity.pdbx_description
1 polymer ?
#
loop_
_entity_poly.entity_id
_entity_poly.type
_entity_poly.pdbx_seq_one_letter_code
_entity_poly.pdbx_strand_id
1 'polypeptide(L)'
;MEEELKLVPSNLRHGIKPKSGEVTNMQRLIQSGGAIVTSKVVYVTYYTQSGSTTVATCLSLRDAWREIRDKAAEILPTVPWKFFSGNALHSQYEFVSNEQVWNAICSARYYNFEYLEVRLERAVNKQNANCDNCHTSITGHRFKCLECSDFDICSSCEGRSAHAEHAMLRIVGPERTHIPIWVRERIRI
;
A
#
# COMPACT_ATOMS: atom_id res chain seq x y z
N MET A 1 18.49 -0.07 -23.89
CA MET A 1 17.98 -1.37 -24.39
C MET A 1 17.96 -2.40 -23.27
N GLU A 2 19.08 -2.64 -22.59
CA GLU A 2 19.18 -3.66 -21.53
C GLU A 2 18.54 -3.23 -20.19
N GLU A 3 18.51 -1.92 -19.90
CA GLU A 3 17.93 -1.40 -18.66
C GLU A 3 16.41 -1.56 -18.58
N GLU A 4 15.67 -1.37 -19.67
CA GLU A 4 14.20 -1.61 -19.67
C GLU A 4 13.90 -3.09 -19.39
N LEU A 5 14.69 -4.02 -19.93
CA LEU A 5 14.52 -5.45 -19.64
C LEU A 5 14.83 -5.80 -18.19
N LYS A 6 15.60 -4.99 -17.46
CA LYS A 6 15.84 -5.21 -16.02
C LYS A 6 14.54 -5.10 -15.21
N LEU A 7 13.54 -4.36 -15.71
CA LEU A 7 12.20 -4.24 -15.11
C LEU A 7 11.36 -5.51 -15.26
N VAL A 8 11.83 -6.51 -16.01
CA VAL A 8 11.16 -7.79 -16.19
C VAL A 8 11.95 -8.88 -15.47
N PRO A 9 11.29 -9.73 -14.66
CA PRO A 9 11.93 -10.90 -14.05
C PRO A 9 12.60 -11.78 -15.11
N SER A 10 13.82 -12.24 -14.84
CA SER A 10 14.64 -12.99 -15.81
C SER A 10 13.91 -14.22 -16.38
N ASN A 11 13.14 -14.92 -15.56
CA ASN A 11 12.32 -16.07 -15.97
C ASN A 11 11.25 -15.73 -17.02
N LEU A 12 10.78 -14.48 -17.08
CA LEU A 12 9.71 -14.04 -17.97
C LEU A 12 10.20 -13.32 -19.25
N ARG A 13 11.52 -13.07 -19.38
CA ARG A 13 12.07 -12.32 -20.52
C ARG A 13 11.98 -13.07 -21.85
N HIS A 14 11.95 -14.39 -21.85
CA HIS A 14 11.99 -15.23 -23.07
C HIS A 14 10.81 -14.98 -24.03
N GLY A 15 9.67 -14.51 -23.53
CA GLY A 15 8.48 -14.21 -24.35
C GLY A 15 8.43 -12.79 -24.90
N ILE A 16 9.36 -11.92 -24.52
CA ILE A 16 9.32 -10.49 -24.86
C ILE A 16 10.02 -10.27 -26.20
N LYS A 17 9.31 -9.63 -27.13
CA LYS A 17 9.83 -9.31 -28.47
C LYS A 17 9.93 -7.79 -28.68
N PRO A 18 10.83 -7.35 -29.58
CA PRO A 18 10.88 -5.97 -30.04
C PRO A 18 9.54 -5.54 -30.65
N LYS A 19 9.16 -4.26 -30.51
CA LYS A 19 7.94 -3.73 -31.13
C LYS A 19 8.03 -3.78 -32.66
N SER A 20 7.10 -4.50 -33.29
CA SER A 20 6.89 -4.49 -34.74
C SER A 20 5.54 -3.85 -35.06
N GLY A 21 5.54 -2.59 -35.51
CA GLY A 21 4.49 -1.94 -36.33
C GLY A 21 3.04 -1.78 -35.80
N GLU A 22 2.49 -2.68 -35.01
CA GLU A 22 1.08 -2.67 -34.58
C GLU A 22 0.99 -2.83 -33.06
N VAL A 23 0.33 -1.88 -32.37
CA VAL A 23 0.21 -1.90 -30.91
C VAL A 23 -1.22 -1.57 -30.49
N THR A 24 -1.98 -2.60 -30.15
CA THR A 24 -3.03 -2.54 -29.12
C THR A 24 -3.11 -3.90 -28.42
N ASN A 25 -2.30 -4.09 -27.37
CA ASN A 25 -2.23 -5.33 -26.58
C ASN A 25 -3.37 -5.44 -25.54
N MET A 26 -4.61 -5.13 -25.91
CA MET A 26 -5.75 -5.42 -25.01
C MET A 26 -6.27 -6.82 -25.33
N GLN A 27 -6.01 -7.77 -24.43
CA GLN A 27 -6.54 -9.12 -24.57
C GLN A 27 -7.95 -9.15 -23.98
N ARG A 28 -8.94 -9.55 -24.79
CA ARG A 28 -10.28 -9.88 -24.31
C ARG A 28 -10.23 -11.30 -23.77
N LEU A 29 -10.35 -11.45 -22.46
CA LEU A 29 -10.41 -12.74 -21.77
C LEU A 29 -11.83 -12.95 -21.22
N ILE A 30 -12.32 -14.19 -21.30
CA ILE A 30 -13.63 -14.57 -20.76
C ILE A 30 -13.41 -15.05 -19.33
N GLN A 31 -13.99 -14.39 -18.34
CA GLN A 31 -13.97 -14.89 -16.96
C GLN A 31 -14.98 -16.03 -16.77
N SER A 32 -14.73 -16.87 -15.76
CA SER A 32 -15.66 -17.89 -15.24
C SER A 32 -16.94 -17.22 -14.72
N GLY A 33 -17.91 -17.04 -15.63
CA GLY A 33 -19.13 -16.25 -15.43
C GLY A 33 -19.68 -15.59 -16.70
N GLY A 34 -18.95 -15.66 -17.83
CA GLY A 34 -19.45 -15.22 -19.15
C GLY A 34 -19.26 -13.73 -19.45
N ALA A 35 -18.73 -12.94 -18.51
CA ALA A 35 -18.38 -11.54 -18.75
C ALA A 35 -17.08 -11.43 -19.57
N ILE A 36 -17.10 -10.63 -20.64
CA ILE A 36 -15.90 -10.26 -21.39
C ILE A 36 -15.14 -9.21 -20.58
N VAL A 37 -13.94 -9.56 -20.13
CA VAL A 37 -13.05 -8.64 -19.42
C VAL A 37 -11.88 -8.30 -20.33
N THR A 38 -11.67 -7.00 -20.53
CA THR A 38 -10.50 -6.48 -21.22
C THR A 38 -9.36 -6.35 -20.22
N SER A 39 -8.31 -7.13 -20.43
CA SER A 39 -7.16 -7.21 -19.53
C SER A 39 -5.84 -7.05 -20.28
N LYS A 40 -4.80 -6.73 -19.52
CA LYS A 40 -3.44 -6.58 -20.01
C LYS A 40 -2.44 -7.19 -19.05
N VAL A 41 -1.44 -7.88 -19.58
CA VAL A 41 -0.33 -8.36 -18.75
C VAL A 41 0.59 -7.17 -18.46
N VAL A 42 0.75 -6.84 -17.19
CA VAL A 42 1.58 -5.73 -16.71
C VAL A 42 2.60 -6.27 -15.71
N TYR A 43 3.86 -5.87 -15.89
CA TYR A 43 4.95 -6.18 -14.97
C TYR A 43 5.00 -5.11 -13.86
N VAL A 44 4.49 -5.46 -12.68
CA VAL A 44 4.39 -4.52 -11.56
C VAL A 44 5.59 -4.72 -10.64
N THR A 45 6.37 -3.66 -10.44
CA THR A 45 7.47 -3.63 -9.47
C THR A 45 7.01 -2.91 -8.21
N TYR A 46 6.96 -3.65 -7.10
CA TYR A 46 6.67 -3.12 -5.78
C TYR A 46 7.97 -2.77 -5.07
N TYR A 47 8.13 -1.50 -4.69
CA TYR A 47 9.26 -1.00 -3.92
C TYR A 47 8.86 -0.84 -2.45
N THR A 48 9.69 -1.39 -1.55
CA THR A 48 9.59 -1.23 -0.09
C THR A 48 10.90 -0.65 0.45
N GLN A 49 10.94 -0.31 1.74
CA GLN A 49 12.19 0.11 2.40
C GLN A 49 13.25 -1.00 2.43
N SER A 50 12.84 -2.27 2.36
CA SER A 50 13.72 -3.44 2.42
C SER A 50 14.18 -3.97 1.06
N GLY A 51 13.64 -3.44 -0.04
CA GLY A 51 13.95 -3.92 -1.40
C GLY A 51 12.76 -3.83 -2.35
N SER A 52 12.90 -4.43 -3.53
CA SER A 52 11.86 -4.48 -4.55
C SER A 52 11.50 -5.89 -4.96
N THR A 53 10.28 -6.07 -5.48
CA THR A 53 9.82 -7.34 -6.05
C THR A 53 8.98 -7.05 -7.28
N THR A 54 9.28 -7.74 -8.38
CA THR A 54 8.54 -7.60 -9.63
C THR A 54 7.74 -8.86 -9.93
N VAL A 55 6.48 -8.68 -10.29
CA VAL A 55 5.57 -9.76 -10.67
C VAL A 55 4.83 -9.42 -11.96
N ALA A 56 4.55 -10.44 -12.78
CA ALA A 56 3.60 -10.29 -13.88
C ALA A 56 2.17 -10.52 -13.34
N THR A 57 1.27 -9.59 -13.65
CA THR A 57 -0.14 -9.68 -13.28
C THR A 57 -1.03 -9.28 -14.44
N CYS A 58 -2.23 -9.86 -14.52
CA CYS A 58 -3.24 -9.47 -15.49
C CYS A 58 -4.10 -8.37 -14.88
N LEU A 59 -3.98 -7.14 -15.40
CA LEU A 59 -4.79 -6.02 -14.94
C LEU A 59 -5.99 -5.81 -15.86
N SER A 60 -7.19 -5.76 -15.29
CA SER A 60 -8.43 -5.44 -16.00
C SER A 60 -8.73 -3.95 -15.96
N LEU A 61 -9.41 -3.45 -17.01
CA LEU A 61 -9.79 -2.02 -17.06
C LEU A 61 -10.64 -1.59 -15.86
N ARG A 62 -11.47 -2.49 -15.32
CA ARG A 62 -12.45 -2.18 -14.27
C ARG A 62 -11.92 -2.33 -12.86
N ASP A 63 -10.88 -3.15 -12.67
CA ASP A 63 -10.47 -3.56 -11.33
C ASP A 63 -8.95 -3.51 -11.09
N ALA A 64 -8.17 -2.92 -11.99
CA ALA A 64 -6.71 -2.80 -11.87
C ALA A 64 -6.24 -2.35 -10.47
N TRP A 65 -6.94 -1.40 -9.84
CA TRP A 65 -6.60 -0.93 -8.50
C TRP A 65 -6.81 -1.99 -7.40
N ARG A 66 -7.87 -2.79 -7.51
CA ARG A 66 -8.09 -3.91 -6.58
C ARG A 66 -7.06 -5.02 -6.83
N GLU A 67 -6.82 -5.38 -8.08
CA GLU A 67 -5.90 -6.46 -8.47
C GLU A 67 -4.45 -6.19 -8.02
N ILE A 68 -3.97 -4.94 -8.13
CA ILE A 68 -2.65 -4.56 -7.60
C ILE A 68 -2.58 -4.71 -6.08
N ARG A 69 -3.62 -4.28 -5.36
CA ARG A 69 -3.67 -4.40 -3.89
C ARG A 69 -3.70 -5.85 -3.45
N ASP A 70 -4.54 -6.67 -4.08
CA ASP A 70 -4.68 -8.09 -3.78
C ASP A 70 -3.34 -8.81 -4.05
N LYS A 71 -2.69 -8.49 -5.17
CA LYS A 71 -1.38 -9.06 -5.49
C LYS A 71 -0.33 -8.66 -4.47
N ALA A 72 -0.28 -7.39 -4.06
CA ALA A 72 0.65 -6.93 -3.01
C ALA A 72 0.38 -7.61 -1.67
N ALA A 73 -0.88 -7.82 -1.29
CA ALA A 73 -1.24 -8.52 -0.05
C ALA A 73 -0.80 -10.00 -0.07
N GLU A 74 -0.83 -10.65 -1.24
CA GLU A 74 -0.32 -12.02 -1.43
C GLU A 74 1.20 -12.10 -1.23
N ILE A 75 1.96 -11.18 -1.84
CA ILE A 75 3.44 -11.26 -1.85
C ILE A 75 4.11 -10.54 -0.66
N LEU A 76 3.41 -9.60 0.00
CA LEU A 76 3.92 -8.78 1.09
C LEU A 76 2.88 -8.67 2.23
N PRO A 77 2.52 -9.79 2.90
CA PRO A 77 1.42 -9.86 3.87
C PRO A 77 1.72 -9.18 5.22
N THR A 78 2.81 -8.43 5.34
CA THR A 78 3.37 -8.02 6.64
C THR A 78 2.59 -6.89 7.31
N VAL A 79 2.13 -5.89 6.56
CA VAL A 79 1.45 -4.70 7.09
C VAL A 79 0.49 -4.12 6.04
N PRO A 80 -0.52 -3.33 6.46
CA PRO A 80 -1.28 -2.53 5.50
C PRO A 80 -0.37 -1.52 4.80
N TRP A 81 -0.52 -1.40 3.48
CA TRP A 81 0.29 -0.54 2.62
C TRP A 81 -0.54 0.61 2.05
N LYS A 82 0.07 1.78 1.97
CA LYS A 82 -0.31 2.84 1.05
C LYS A 82 0.48 2.65 -0.24
N PHE A 83 -0.16 2.88 -1.39
CA PHE A 83 0.44 2.60 -2.69
C PHE A 83 0.61 3.92 -3.43
N PHE A 84 1.81 4.18 -3.90
CA PHE A 84 2.14 5.39 -4.61
C PHE A 84 2.68 5.04 -6.00
N SER A 85 2.34 5.85 -6.99
CA SER A 85 3.09 5.87 -8.25
C SER A 85 4.52 6.31 -7.94
N GLY A 86 5.52 5.53 -8.34
CA GLY A 86 6.92 5.88 -8.10
C GLY A 86 7.85 4.69 -7.96
N ASN A 87 9.14 5.01 -7.78
CA ASN A 87 10.23 4.04 -7.79
C ASN A 87 10.89 3.90 -6.40
N ALA A 88 12.06 3.25 -6.37
CA ALA A 88 12.86 3.05 -5.16
C ALA A 88 13.24 4.35 -4.42
N LEU A 89 13.33 5.49 -5.12
CA LEU A 89 13.78 6.75 -4.54
C LEU A 89 12.63 7.70 -4.22
N HIS A 90 11.69 7.91 -5.16
CA HIS A 90 10.67 8.95 -5.05
C HIS A 90 9.26 8.40 -5.27
N SER A 91 8.29 8.89 -4.50
CA SER A 91 6.85 8.78 -4.73
C SER A 91 6.30 10.05 -5.38
N GLN A 92 5.28 9.90 -6.24
CA GLN A 92 4.61 11.02 -6.92
C GLN A 92 3.23 11.31 -6.32
N TYR A 93 2.31 10.34 -6.36
CA TYR A 93 0.95 10.46 -5.81
C TYR A 93 0.42 9.11 -5.33
N GLU A 94 -0.45 9.13 -4.32
CA GLU A 94 -1.14 7.95 -3.79
C GLU A 94 -2.22 7.49 -4.78
N PHE A 95 -2.24 6.20 -5.08
CA PHE A 95 -3.29 5.60 -5.90
C PHE A 95 -4.60 5.49 -5.09
N VAL A 96 -5.69 5.94 -5.69
CA VAL A 96 -7.06 5.83 -5.16
C VAL A 96 -8.08 5.38 -6.21
N SER A 97 -7.71 5.30 -7.50
CA SER A 97 -8.61 4.90 -8.59
C SER A 97 -7.92 4.05 -9.67
N ASN A 98 -8.73 3.33 -10.45
CA ASN A 98 -8.25 2.58 -11.62
C ASN A 98 -7.63 3.47 -12.68
N GLU A 99 -8.20 4.67 -12.90
CA GLU A 99 -7.70 5.61 -13.90
C GLU A 99 -6.26 6.03 -13.60
N GLN A 100 -5.95 6.31 -12.34
CA GLN A 100 -4.59 6.63 -11.93
C GLN A 100 -3.62 5.47 -12.17
N VAL A 101 -4.04 4.23 -11.90
CA VAL A 101 -3.23 3.05 -12.20
C VAL A 101 -2.92 2.97 -13.69
N TRP A 102 -3.93 3.11 -14.55
CA TRP A 102 -3.74 3.07 -16.00
C TRP A 102 -2.89 4.22 -16.53
N ASN A 103 -3.02 5.42 -15.96
CA ASN A 103 -2.18 6.58 -16.30
C ASN A 103 -0.73 6.41 -15.85
N ALA A 104 -0.45 5.60 -14.83
CA ALA A 104 0.89 5.31 -14.36
C ALA A 104 1.57 4.14 -15.11
N ILE A 105 0.81 3.30 -15.82
CA ILE A 105 1.36 2.20 -16.61
C ILE A 105 2.17 2.77 -17.78
N CYS A 106 3.42 2.35 -17.85
CA CYS A 106 4.33 2.71 -18.92
C CYS A 106 4.49 1.55 -19.90
N SER A 107 4.73 1.88 -21.16
CA SER A 107 5.14 0.91 -22.18
C SER A 107 6.63 1.02 -22.44
N ALA A 108 7.33 -0.11 -22.49
CA ALA A 108 8.73 -0.10 -22.88
C ALA A 108 8.89 0.48 -24.29
N ARG A 109 9.96 1.25 -24.49
CA ARG A 109 10.20 1.95 -25.76
C ARG A 109 10.51 0.95 -26.87
N TYR A 110 11.34 -0.04 -26.57
CA TYR A 110 11.85 -0.97 -27.58
C TYR A 110 11.12 -2.32 -27.60
N TYR A 111 10.51 -2.70 -26.48
CA TYR A 111 9.87 -3.99 -26.32
C TYR A 111 8.36 -3.87 -26.20
N ASN A 112 7.65 -4.93 -26.58
CA ASN A 112 6.19 -4.95 -26.51
C ASN A 112 5.68 -5.41 -25.14
N PHE A 113 6.10 -4.75 -24.06
CA PHE A 113 5.60 -5.01 -22.72
C PHE A 113 5.26 -3.73 -21.95
N GLU A 114 4.42 -3.91 -20.94
CA GLU A 114 4.00 -2.87 -20.01
C GLU A 114 4.47 -3.12 -18.61
N TYR A 115 4.80 -2.04 -17.93
CA TYR A 115 5.27 -2.09 -16.57
C TYR A 115 4.68 -0.97 -15.74
N LEU A 116 4.63 -1.20 -14.44
CA LEU A 116 4.15 -0.26 -13.45
C LEU A 116 5.11 -0.26 -12.27
N GLU A 117 5.53 0.92 -11.86
CA GLU A 117 6.35 1.11 -10.66
C GLU A 117 5.47 1.59 -9.51
N VAL A 118 5.44 0.82 -8.43
CA VAL A 118 4.60 1.08 -7.27
C VAL A 118 5.49 1.15 -6.04
N ARG A 119 5.51 2.31 -5.38
CA ARG A 119 6.16 2.45 -4.07
C ARG A 119 5.14 2.16 -2.98
N LEU A 120 5.46 1.19 -2.14
CA LEU A 120 4.67 0.83 -0.97
C LEU A 120 5.24 1.54 0.27
N GLU A 121 4.41 2.36 0.89
CA GLU A 121 4.73 2.98 2.17
C GLU A 121 3.83 2.37 3.24
N ARG A 122 4.39 2.10 4.42
CA ARG A 122 3.62 1.51 5.52
C ARG A 122 2.45 2.44 5.82
N ALA A 123 1.22 1.91 5.83
CA ALA A 123 0.07 2.67 6.27
C ALA A 123 0.20 2.87 7.79
N VAL A 124 0.78 4.00 8.18
CA VAL A 124 0.91 4.39 9.58
C VAL A 124 -0.38 5.08 10.00
N ASN A 125 -1.13 4.47 10.91
CA ASN A 125 -2.26 5.13 11.55
C ASN A 125 -1.75 6.25 12.45
N LYS A 126 -1.71 7.48 11.92
CA LYS A 126 -1.37 8.66 12.73
C LYS A 126 -2.57 8.98 13.62
N GLN A 127 -2.33 9.07 14.91
CA GLN A 127 -3.35 9.43 15.90
C GLN A 127 -3.37 10.95 16.07
N ASN A 128 -4.52 11.50 16.42
CA ASN A 128 -4.66 12.93 16.73
C ASN A 128 -4.20 13.23 18.17
N ALA A 129 -2.98 12.81 18.53
CA ALA A 129 -2.38 13.00 19.84
C ALA A 129 -0.84 12.86 19.77
N ASN A 130 -0.17 13.52 20.71
CA ASN A 130 1.27 13.38 20.93
C ASN A 130 1.50 12.50 22.17
N CYS A 131 2.63 11.79 22.20
CA CYS A 131 3.02 11.01 23.37
C CYS A 131 3.55 11.95 24.44
N ASP A 132 2.99 11.95 25.65
CA ASP A 132 3.44 12.82 26.75
C ASP A 132 4.79 12.42 27.31
N ASN A 133 5.22 11.17 27.09
CA ASN A 133 6.51 10.69 27.59
C ASN A 133 7.68 10.98 26.62
N CYS A 134 7.48 10.86 25.31
CA CYS A 134 8.55 11.07 24.32
C CYS A 134 8.33 12.27 23.40
N HIS A 135 7.23 13.00 23.58
CA HIS A 135 6.85 14.23 22.86
C HIS A 135 6.77 14.10 21.33
N THR A 136 6.70 12.88 20.80
CA THR A 136 6.51 12.62 19.37
C THR A 136 5.04 12.34 19.05
N SER A 137 4.61 12.66 17.82
CA SER A 137 3.27 12.31 17.34
C SER A 137 3.04 10.79 17.41
N ILE A 138 1.90 10.38 17.96
CA ILE A 138 1.59 8.96 18.14
C ILE A 138 1.24 8.34 16.79
N THR A 139 1.92 7.24 16.49
CA THR A 139 1.70 6.41 15.31
C THR A 139 1.36 4.99 15.74
N GLY A 140 0.41 4.34 15.05
CA GLY A 140 -0.08 3.03 15.44
C GLY A 140 -1.11 3.12 16.57
N HIS A 141 -0.86 2.43 17.70
CA HIS A 141 -1.79 2.42 18.84
C HIS A 141 -1.51 3.59 19.80
N ARG A 142 -2.57 4.34 20.12
CA ARG A 142 -2.59 5.34 21.19
C ARG A 142 -3.02 4.67 22.49
N PHE A 143 -2.33 4.97 23.58
CA PHE A 143 -2.68 4.49 24.91
C PHE A 143 -3.06 5.68 25.77
N LYS A 144 -4.37 5.84 26.03
CA LYS A 144 -4.92 6.93 26.83
C LYS A 144 -5.03 6.49 28.28
N CYS A 145 -4.46 7.25 29.20
CA CYS A 145 -4.64 7.01 30.63
C CYS A 145 -6.09 7.25 31.05
N LEU A 146 -6.64 6.35 31.85
CA LEU A 146 -8.01 6.42 32.36
C LEU A 146 -8.16 7.33 33.59
N GLU A 147 -7.05 7.68 34.24
CA GLU A 147 -7.02 8.45 35.50
C GLU A 147 -6.46 9.85 35.29
N CYS A 148 -5.42 10.01 34.47
CA CYS A 148 -4.79 11.29 34.21
C CYS A 148 -5.51 12.09 33.11
N SER A 149 -5.68 13.39 33.37
CA SER A 149 -6.20 14.34 32.38
C SER A 149 -5.24 14.43 31.20
N ASP A 150 -5.76 14.18 29.99
CA ASP A 150 -5.04 14.37 28.71
C ASP A 150 -3.69 13.65 28.59
N PHE A 151 -3.49 12.56 29.33
CA PHE A 151 -2.25 11.78 29.24
C PHE A 151 -2.37 10.61 28.25
N ASP A 152 -1.46 10.59 27.28
CA ASP A 152 -1.37 9.67 26.16
C ASP A 152 0.07 9.21 25.92
N ILE A 153 0.25 7.90 25.64
CA ILE A 153 1.55 7.36 25.26
C ILE A 153 1.48 6.54 23.99
N CYS A 154 2.62 6.47 23.28
CA CYS A 154 2.78 5.62 22.11
C CYS A 154 3.11 4.17 22.50
N SER A 155 2.97 3.22 21.56
CA SER A 155 3.26 1.80 21.80
C SER A 155 4.70 1.53 22.26
N SER A 156 5.66 2.36 21.86
CA SER A 156 7.06 2.22 22.29
C SER A 156 7.26 2.61 23.76
N CYS A 157 6.56 3.66 24.24
CA CYS A 157 6.62 4.06 25.63
C CYS A 157 5.86 3.08 26.53
N GLU A 158 4.69 2.62 26.09
CA GLU A 158 3.92 1.59 26.80
C GLU A 158 4.71 0.28 26.92
N GLY A 159 5.37 -0.18 25.85
CA GLY A 159 6.22 -1.38 25.89
C GLY A 159 7.47 -1.26 26.78
N ARG A 160 7.84 -0.05 27.20
CA ARG A 160 8.88 0.22 28.22
C ARG A 160 8.29 0.42 29.61
N SER A 161 7.00 0.14 29.78
CA SER A 161 6.26 0.36 31.02
C SER A 161 6.30 1.83 31.49
N ALA A 162 6.33 2.79 30.56
CA ALA A 162 6.14 4.19 30.92
C ALA A 162 4.70 4.39 31.42
N HIS A 163 4.55 5.05 32.56
CA HIS A 163 3.25 5.29 33.20
C HIS A 163 2.48 4.00 33.57
N ALA A 164 3.21 2.99 34.08
CA ALA A 164 2.65 1.68 34.42
C ALA A 164 1.79 1.66 35.70
N GLU A 165 1.78 2.75 36.46
CA GLU A 165 0.99 2.91 37.68
C GLU A 165 -0.53 3.05 37.43
N HIS A 166 -0.94 3.41 36.21
CA HIS A 166 -2.35 3.61 35.86
C HIS A 166 -2.80 2.71 34.70
N ALA A 167 -4.09 2.40 34.69
CA ALA A 167 -4.70 1.63 33.60
C ALA A 167 -4.79 2.46 32.31
N MET A 168 -4.39 1.83 31.20
CA MET A 168 -4.34 2.46 29.88
C MET A 168 -5.39 1.86 28.93
N LEU A 169 -6.13 2.73 28.22
CA LEU A 169 -7.02 2.34 27.15
C LEU A 169 -6.27 2.31 25.81
N ARG A 170 -6.19 1.14 25.17
CA ARG A 170 -5.63 0.99 23.82
C ARG A 170 -6.63 1.43 22.74
N ILE A 171 -6.26 2.45 21.98
CA ILE A 171 -7.00 3.02 20.86
C ILE A 171 -6.25 2.71 19.56
N VAL A 172 -6.84 1.88 18.70
CA VAL A 172 -6.27 1.47 17.40
C VAL A 172 -6.49 2.55 16.33
N GLY A 173 -7.58 3.30 16.45
CA GLY A 173 -7.97 4.40 15.58
C GLY A 173 -9.47 4.70 15.72
N PRO A 174 -9.92 5.89 15.31
CA PRO A 174 -11.29 6.36 15.53
C PRO A 174 -12.35 5.46 14.88
N GLU A 175 -12.04 4.82 13.75
CA GLU A 175 -12.96 3.93 13.03
C GLU A 175 -12.93 2.48 13.52
N ARG A 176 -11.86 2.06 14.22
CA ARG A 176 -11.67 0.66 14.63
C ARG A 176 -11.93 0.43 16.12
N THR A 177 -11.74 1.44 16.96
CA THR A 177 -11.98 1.32 18.40
C THR A 177 -13.27 2.05 18.75
N HIS A 178 -14.34 1.28 18.97
CA HIS A 178 -15.60 1.82 19.46
C HIS A 178 -15.53 2.06 20.97
N ILE A 179 -15.29 3.32 21.36
CA ILE A 179 -15.29 3.76 22.76
C ILE A 179 -16.71 4.24 23.11
N PRO A 180 -17.39 3.65 24.11
CA PRO A 180 -18.71 4.10 24.54
C PRO A 180 -18.72 5.58 24.95
N ILE A 181 -19.82 6.28 24.71
CA ILE A 181 -19.95 7.73 24.97
C ILE A 181 -19.61 8.09 26.41
N TRP A 182 -20.13 7.32 27.38
CA TRP A 182 -19.90 7.53 28.81
C TRP A 182 -18.42 7.39 29.22
N VAL A 183 -17.61 6.67 28.43
CA VAL A 183 -16.15 6.65 28.61
C VAL A 183 -15.55 7.92 28.04
N ARG A 184 -15.87 8.28 26.79
CA ARG A 184 -15.32 9.47 26.10
C ARG A 184 -15.48 10.76 26.92
N GLU A 185 -16.64 10.94 27.54
CA GLU A 185 -16.94 12.10 28.39
C GLU A 185 -16.02 12.19 29.61
N ARG A 186 -15.62 11.04 30.18
CA ARG A 186 -14.76 10.98 31.37
C ARG A 186 -13.29 11.18 31.03
N ILE A 187 -12.82 10.65 29.89
CA ILE A 187 -11.39 10.64 29.53
C ILE A 187 -11.00 11.61 28.40
N ARG A 188 -11.93 12.46 27.94
CA ARG A 188 -11.71 13.57 26.98
C ARG A 188 -10.91 13.15 25.73
N ILE A 189 -11.53 12.35 24.86
CA ILE A 189 -10.96 11.87 23.58
C ILE A 189 -11.74 12.44 22.40
#